data_AF-A0A6N6L6D4-F1
#
_entry.id   AF-A0A6N6L6D4-F1
#
_cell.length_a   1.000
_cell.length_b   1.000
_cell.length_c   1.000
_cell.angle_alpha   90.00
_cell.angle_beta   90.00
_cell.angle_gamma   90.00
#
_symmetry.space_group_name_H-M   'P 1'
#
loop_
_entity.id
_entity.type
_entity.pdbx_description
1 polymer ?
#
loop_
_entity_poly.entity_id
_entity_poly.type
_entity_poly.pdbx_seq_one_letter_code
_entity_poly.pdbx_strand_id
1 'polypeptide(L)'
;MQRSRNLPDFEQLSVLVATVLLAYATSRFVNLPPRIWPLQILGVLLPIPINANTIIVIILAALAATGTDWLLRSHPRLGKENTRSHWLLPSMTALVIAVPLNSLPLGFIWWAGFFTGGILLVLTLLAEYITVDPEDTRFLPAAAGLTALSYALFLILTITLGSIKPRLYIVLPPIGLAAALVSLRAIHLRLNEWQWPQALAAGLIASQLAAALHYLPVAPIAYGLILLGPVYAITSFTINHSQGQSIRQAAIEPGIVVILLWVIALVFA
;
A
#
# COMPACT_ATOMS: atom_id res chain seq x y z
N MET A 1 -25.40 -28.95 -9.46
CA MET A 1 -24.93 -27.77 -8.70
C MET A 1 -23.47 -28.00 -8.30
N GLN A 2 -22.52 -27.57 -9.15
CA GLN A 2 -21.10 -27.63 -8.79
C GLN A 2 -20.82 -26.48 -7.82
N ARG A 3 -20.42 -26.79 -6.58
CA ARG A 3 -19.87 -25.82 -5.65
C ARG A 3 -18.62 -25.24 -6.30
N SER A 4 -18.70 -24.05 -6.87
CA SER A 4 -17.52 -23.34 -7.37
C SER A 4 -16.57 -23.14 -6.20
N ARG A 5 -15.33 -23.62 -6.36
CA ARG A 5 -14.29 -23.48 -5.35
C ARG A 5 -13.82 -22.02 -5.38
N ASN A 6 -14.52 -21.15 -4.66
CA ASN A 6 -14.22 -19.72 -4.58
C ASN A 6 -13.07 -19.44 -3.57
N LEU A 7 -12.09 -20.33 -3.50
CA LEU A 7 -10.86 -20.19 -2.73
C LEU A 7 -9.70 -20.55 -3.66
N PRO A 8 -8.57 -19.85 -3.57
CA PRO A 8 -7.42 -20.14 -4.42
C PRO A 8 -6.91 -21.54 -4.16
N ASP A 9 -6.26 -22.10 -5.18
CA ASP A 9 -5.47 -23.31 -5.01
C ASP A 9 -4.39 -23.09 -3.95
N PHE A 10 -4.39 -23.93 -2.93
CA PHE A 10 -3.45 -23.84 -1.81
C PHE A 10 -2.01 -24.01 -2.29
N GLU A 11 -1.77 -24.86 -3.29
CA GLU A 11 -0.43 -25.06 -3.85
C GLU A 11 0.09 -23.76 -4.47
N GLN A 12 -0.71 -23.12 -5.33
CA GLN A 12 -0.34 -21.86 -5.98
C GLN A 12 -0.11 -20.73 -4.97
N LEU A 13 -1.03 -20.60 -4.01
CA LEU A 13 -0.91 -19.60 -2.95
C LEU A 13 0.35 -19.82 -2.11
N SER A 14 0.63 -21.06 -1.70
CA SER A 14 1.78 -21.40 -0.87
C SER A 14 3.11 -21.14 -1.59
N VAL A 15 3.21 -21.50 -2.87
CA VAL A 15 4.41 -21.27 -3.69
C VAL A 15 4.67 -19.77 -3.83
N LEU A 16 3.64 -18.98 -4.13
CA LEU A 16 3.76 -17.52 -4.24
C LEU A 16 4.23 -16.89 -2.93
N VAL A 17 3.54 -17.19 -1.83
CA VAL A 17 3.86 -16.63 -0.51
C VAL A 17 5.25 -17.05 -0.07
N ALA A 18 5.60 -18.34 -0.20
CA ALA A 18 6.93 -18.84 0.15
C ALA A 18 8.03 -18.16 -0.67
N THR A 19 7.82 -17.94 -1.97
CA THR A 19 8.79 -17.26 -2.84
C THR A 19 9.01 -15.81 -2.41
N VAL A 20 7.94 -15.07 -2.11
CA VAL A 20 8.03 -13.67 -1.64
C VAL A 20 8.69 -13.61 -0.25
N LEU A 21 8.33 -14.51 0.67
CA LEU A 21 8.94 -14.61 1.99
C LEU A 21 10.42 -14.98 1.93
N LEU A 22 10.79 -15.92 1.05
CA LEU A 22 12.18 -16.29 0.82
C LEU A 22 12.98 -15.11 0.28
N ALA A 23 12.40 -14.32 -0.63
CA ALA A 23 13.02 -13.11 -1.13
C ALA A 23 13.21 -12.05 -0.03
N TYR A 24 12.26 -11.88 0.91
CA TYR A 24 12.48 -11.03 2.11
C TYR A 24 13.60 -11.53 3.01
N ALA A 25 13.67 -12.83 3.26
CA ALA A 25 14.71 -13.40 4.12
C ALA A 25 16.09 -13.24 3.47
N THR A 26 16.19 -13.53 2.17
CA THR A 26 17.45 -13.43 1.40
C THR A 26 17.92 -11.98 1.29
N SER A 27 16.96 -11.07 1.09
CA SER A 27 17.16 -9.62 1.01
C SER A 27 18.06 -9.07 2.13
N ARG A 28 17.99 -9.65 3.33
CA ARG A 28 18.77 -9.21 4.48
C ARG A 28 20.28 -9.49 4.35
N PHE A 29 20.66 -10.48 3.56
CA PHE A 29 22.05 -10.89 3.38
C PHE A 29 22.71 -10.26 2.16
N VAL A 30 21.93 -9.56 1.32
CA VAL A 30 22.43 -8.91 0.11
C VAL A 30 22.95 -7.51 0.46
N ASN A 31 24.26 -7.41 0.65
CA ASN A 31 24.95 -6.13 0.83
C ASN A 31 25.71 -5.78 -0.45
N LEU A 32 25.11 -4.91 -1.27
CA LEU A 32 25.78 -4.32 -2.43
C LEU A 32 26.20 -2.88 -2.12
N PRO A 33 27.41 -2.46 -2.52
CA PRO A 33 27.83 -1.07 -2.34
C PRO A 33 26.84 -0.13 -3.07
N PRO A 34 26.37 0.94 -2.41
CA PRO A 34 25.39 1.84 -3.02
C PRO A 34 26.02 2.54 -4.22
N ARG A 35 25.35 2.48 -5.37
CA ARG A 35 25.74 3.22 -6.57
C ARG A 35 24.93 4.50 -6.63
N ILE A 36 25.60 5.64 -6.59
CA ILE A 36 24.95 6.94 -6.71
C ILE A 36 24.74 7.23 -8.19
N TRP A 37 23.48 7.43 -8.58
CA TRP A 37 23.15 7.88 -9.92
C TRP A 37 22.81 9.38 -9.88
N PRO A 38 23.63 10.25 -10.50
CA PRO A 38 23.37 11.68 -10.52
C PRO A 38 22.24 11.97 -11.52
N LEU A 39 21.07 12.34 -11.03
CA LEU A 39 19.96 12.79 -11.87
C LEU A 39 19.94 14.32 -11.86
N GLN A 40 20.09 14.94 -13.03
CA GLN A 40 20.01 16.40 -13.15
C GLN A 40 18.63 16.78 -13.69
N ILE A 41 17.83 17.48 -12.89
CA ILE A 41 16.51 18.00 -13.29
C ILE A 41 16.52 19.50 -13.10
N LEU A 42 16.21 20.27 -14.14
CA LEU A 42 16.11 21.73 -14.07
C LEU A 42 17.35 22.40 -13.44
N GLY A 43 18.54 21.85 -13.70
CA GLY A 43 19.81 22.33 -13.15
C GLY A 43 20.13 21.88 -11.71
N VAL A 44 19.20 21.22 -11.02
CA VAL A 44 19.41 20.64 -9.68
C VAL A 44 19.95 19.22 -9.78
N LEU A 45 21.06 18.95 -9.09
CA LEU A 45 21.66 17.62 -9.00
C LEU A 45 21.00 16.83 -7.86
N LEU A 46 20.28 15.77 -8.19
CA LEU A 46 19.67 14.84 -7.25
C LEU A 46 20.49 13.53 -7.25
N PRO A 47 21.32 13.29 -6.21
CA PRO A 47 22.05 12.04 -6.10
C PRO A 47 21.09 10.95 -5.62
N ILE A 48 20.68 10.06 -6.53
CA ILE A 48 19.78 8.95 -6.22
C ILE A 48 20.63 7.74 -5.84
N PRO A 49 20.61 7.29 -4.57
CA PRO A 49 21.30 6.07 -4.19
C PRO A 49 20.52 4.85 -4.69
N ILE A 50 21.10 4.12 -5.64
CA ILE A 50 20.60 2.80 -6.04
C ILE A 50 21.39 1.76 -5.25
N ASN A 51 20.71 1.09 -4.33
CA ASN A 51 21.28 0.01 -3.52
C ASN A 51 20.50 -1.29 -3.75
N ALA A 52 20.99 -2.39 -3.15
CA ALA A 52 20.34 -3.69 -3.22
C ALA A 52 18.87 -3.62 -2.79
N ASN A 53 18.56 -2.87 -1.73
CA ASN A 53 17.21 -2.76 -1.19
C ASN A 53 16.23 -2.20 -2.22
N THR A 54 16.59 -1.14 -2.94
CA THR A 54 15.72 -0.57 -3.99
C THR A 54 15.40 -1.61 -5.07
N ILE A 55 16.39 -2.37 -5.51
CA ILE A 55 16.22 -3.41 -6.55
C ILE A 55 15.33 -4.54 -6.03
N ILE A 56 15.61 -5.04 -4.84
CA ILE A 56 14.86 -6.10 -4.16
C ILE A 56 13.40 -5.71 -3.99
N VAL A 57 13.13 -4.48 -3.54
CA VAL A 57 11.78 -3.95 -3.34
C VAL A 57 10.98 -3.96 -4.65
N ILE A 58 11.60 -3.57 -5.76
CA ILE A 58 10.99 -3.61 -7.09
C ILE A 58 10.72 -5.06 -7.53
N ILE A 59 11.67 -5.97 -7.32
CA ILE A 59 11.52 -7.39 -7.65
C ILE A 59 10.38 -8.02 -6.85
N LEU A 60 10.29 -7.73 -5.55
CA LEU A 60 9.22 -8.23 -4.67
C LEU A 60 7.84 -7.73 -5.12
N ALA A 61 7.74 -6.44 -5.48
CA ALA A 61 6.51 -5.88 -6.03
C ALA A 61 6.11 -6.58 -7.34
N ALA A 62 7.08 -6.79 -8.25
CA ALA A 62 6.84 -7.48 -9.52
C ALA A 62 6.45 -8.95 -9.32
N LEU A 63 7.09 -9.67 -8.41
CA LEU A 63 6.76 -11.06 -8.05
C LEU A 63 5.34 -11.16 -7.49
N ALA A 64 4.93 -10.21 -6.64
CA ALA A 64 3.58 -10.18 -6.11
C ALA A 64 2.54 -9.83 -7.20
N ALA A 65 2.83 -8.90 -8.11
CA ALA A 65 1.97 -8.61 -9.28
C ALA A 65 1.78 -9.85 -10.16
N THR A 66 2.89 -10.43 -10.64
CA THR A 66 2.85 -11.56 -11.59
C THR A 66 2.33 -12.83 -10.93
N GLY A 67 2.67 -13.05 -9.66
CA GLY A 67 2.11 -14.14 -8.86
C GLY A 67 0.61 -14.00 -8.65
N THR A 68 0.11 -12.78 -8.45
CA THR A 68 -1.34 -12.53 -8.39
C THR A 68 -1.99 -12.81 -9.74
N ASP A 69 -1.39 -12.35 -10.85
CA ASP A 69 -1.90 -12.69 -12.20
C ASP A 69 -2.01 -14.20 -12.41
N TRP A 70 -0.95 -14.93 -12.05
CA TRP A 70 -0.93 -16.39 -12.13
C TRP A 70 -2.01 -17.04 -11.25
N LEU A 71 -2.15 -16.59 -10.01
CA LEU A 71 -3.15 -17.08 -9.05
C LEU A 71 -4.59 -16.82 -9.56
N LEU A 72 -4.88 -15.62 -10.05
CA LEU A 72 -6.22 -15.24 -10.50
C LEU A 72 -6.63 -15.93 -11.80
N ARG A 73 -5.69 -16.25 -12.69
CA ARG A 73 -5.99 -16.99 -13.93
C ARG A 73 -6.58 -18.38 -13.69
N SER A 74 -6.39 -18.94 -12.49
CA SER A 74 -7.03 -20.19 -12.06
C SER A 74 -8.49 -20.01 -11.61
N HIS A 75 -8.97 -18.77 -11.47
CA HIS A 75 -10.28 -18.47 -10.90
C HIS A 75 -11.42 -18.85 -11.86
N PRO A 76 -12.40 -19.69 -11.45
CA PRO A 76 -13.46 -20.20 -12.34
C PRO A 76 -14.31 -19.12 -13.01
N ARG A 77 -14.47 -17.97 -12.35
CA ARG A 77 -15.30 -16.84 -12.80
C ARG A 77 -14.55 -15.67 -13.42
N LEU A 78 -13.22 -15.71 -13.52
CA LEU A 78 -12.45 -14.62 -14.15
C LEU A 78 -12.75 -14.49 -15.65
N GLY A 79 -12.98 -15.62 -16.33
CA GLY A 79 -13.30 -15.64 -17.76
C GLY A 79 -12.24 -14.94 -18.62
N LYS A 80 -12.61 -13.83 -19.27
CA LYS A 80 -11.72 -12.97 -20.09
C LYS A 80 -11.47 -11.60 -19.45
N GLU A 81 -11.84 -11.42 -18.20
CA GLU A 81 -11.64 -10.15 -17.52
C GLU A 81 -10.17 -9.87 -17.26
N ASN A 82 -9.85 -8.59 -17.13
CA ASN A 82 -8.48 -8.14 -16.98
C ASN A 82 -8.07 -8.17 -15.51
N THR A 83 -6.97 -8.83 -15.19
CA THR A 83 -6.45 -8.97 -13.82
C THR A 83 -5.71 -7.74 -13.30
N ARG A 84 -5.44 -6.75 -14.16
CA ARG A 84 -4.64 -5.55 -13.82
C ARG A 84 -5.15 -4.78 -12.59
N SER A 85 -6.46 -4.75 -12.36
CA SER A 85 -7.07 -4.10 -11.20
C SER A 85 -6.63 -4.71 -9.86
N HIS A 86 -6.32 -6.01 -9.87
CA HIS A 86 -5.99 -6.81 -8.70
C HIS A 86 -4.49 -6.91 -8.43
N TRP A 87 -3.63 -6.50 -9.36
CA TRP A 87 -2.18 -6.54 -9.16
C TRP A 87 -1.70 -5.51 -8.13
N LEU A 88 -2.49 -4.46 -7.94
CA LEU A 88 -2.04 -3.25 -7.27
C LEU A 88 -1.77 -3.48 -5.77
N LEU A 89 -2.72 -4.06 -5.04
CA LEU A 89 -2.57 -4.26 -3.60
C LEU A 89 -1.53 -5.32 -3.23
N PRO A 90 -1.46 -6.48 -3.88
CA PRO A 90 -0.40 -7.45 -3.59
C PRO A 90 1.00 -6.86 -3.82
N SER A 91 1.18 -6.11 -4.92
CA SER A 91 2.44 -5.43 -5.22
C SER A 91 2.80 -4.38 -4.16
N MET A 92 1.83 -3.55 -3.78
CA MET A 92 2.02 -2.54 -2.75
C MET A 92 2.29 -3.19 -1.39
N THR A 93 1.58 -4.25 -1.04
CA THR A 93 1.81 -5.04 0.18
C THR A 93 3.24 -5.53 0.21
N ALA A 94 3.69 -6.13 -0.90
CA ALA A 94 5.02 -6.69 -0.98
C ALA A 94 6.12 -5.62 -0.84
N LEU A 95 5.92 -4.48 -1.52
CA LEU A 95 6.80 -3.32 -1.46
C LEU A 95 6.86 -2.73 -0.05
N VAL A 96 5.71 -2.45 0.56
CA VAL A 96 5.61 -1.77 1.85
C VAL A 96 6.21 -2.61 2.96
N ILE A 97 6.01 -3.93 2.99
CA ILE A 97 6.59 -4.83 3.99
C ILE A 97 8.13 -4.87 3.88
N ALA A 98 8.67 -4.76 2.67
CA ALA A 98 10.12 -4.78 2.47
C ALA A 98 10.81 -3.63 3.21
N VAL A 99 10.20 -2.44 3.25
CA VAL A 99 10.81 -1.22 3.81
C VAL A 99 11.15 -1.38 5.31
N PRO A 100 10.21 -1.68 6.22
CA PRO A 100 10.51 -1.86 7.64
C PRO A 100 11.40 -3.08 7.89
N LEU A 101 11.22 -4.19 7.17
CA LEU A 101 12.05 -5.38 7.34
C LEU A 101 13.54 -5.12 7.04
N ASN A 102 13.83 -4.24 6.09
CA ASN A 102 15.20 -3.86 5.78
C ASN A 102 15.79 -2.85 6.78
N SER A 103 14.96 -2.09 7.51
CA SER A 103 15.42 -1.16 8.54
C SER A 103 15.59 -1.79 9.93
N LEU A 104 14.88 -2.88 10.23
CA LEU A 104 14.90 -3.50 11.55
C LEU A 104 16.21 -4.29 11.79
N PRO A 105 16.76 -4.28 13.02
CA PRO A 105 17.88 -5.16 13.38
C PRO A 105 17.43 -6.62 13.43
N LEU A 106 18.34 -7.55 13.10
CA LEU A 106 18.07 -8.99 13.23
C LEU A 106 17.81 -9.33 14.70
N GLY A 107 16.68 -9.98 14.97
CA GLY A 107 16.25 -10.34 16.32
C GLY A 107 14.76 -10.67 16.35
N PHE A 108 14.20 -10.72 17.57
CA PHE A 108 12.79 -11.07 17.78
C PHE A 108 11.84 -10.14 17.01
N ILE A 109 12.10 -8.83 17.04
CA ILE A 109 11.26 -7.82 16.36
C ILE A 109 11.27 -8.03 14.84
N TRP A 110 12.40 -8.42 14.26
CA TRP A 110 12.48 -8.71 12.83
C TRP A 110 11.66 -9.95 12.46
N TRP A 111 11.76 -11.03 13.24
CA TRP A 111 10.94 -12.23 13.03
C TRP A 111 9.44 -11.94 13.19
N ALA A 112 9.06 -11.16 14.20
CA ALA A 112 7.69 -10.71 14.38
C ALA A 112 7.19 -9.92 13.16
N GLY A 113 7.99 -8.98 12.67
CA GLY A 113 7.70 -8.23 11.44
C GLY A 113 7.60 -9.14 10.21
N PHE A 114 8.47 -10.14 10.08
CA PHE A 114 8.51 -11.07 8.96
C PHE A 114 7.24 -11.92 8.89
N PHE A 115 6.83 -12.53 10.01
CA PHE A 115 5.59 -13.31 10.07
C PHE A 115 4.34 -12.43 9.91
N THR A 116 4.34 -11.24 10.52
CA THR A 116 3.24 -10.28 10.34
C THR A 116 3.10 -9.87 8.88
N GLY A 117 4.22 -9.58 8.20
CA GLY A 117 4.25 -9.31 6.77
C GLY A 117 3.73 -10.48 5.93
N GLY A 118 4.12 -11.72 6.25
CA GLY A 118 3.59 -12.91 5.60
C GLY A 118 2.08 -13.06 5.75
N ILE A 119 1.55 -12.84 6.95
CA ILE A 119 0.10 -12.86 7.22
C ILE A 119 -0.60 -11.78 6.40
N LEU A 120 -0.09 -10.55 6.40
CA LEU A 120 -0.64 -9.45 5.61
C LEU A 120 -0.67 -9.79 4.12
N LEU A 121 0.42 -10.37 3.59
CA LEU A 121 0.49 -10.79 2.18
C LEU A 121 -0.55 -11.87 1.85
N VAL A 122 -0.69 -12.88 2.70
CA VAL A 122 -1.71 -13.95 2.53
C VAL A 122 -3.10 -13.35 2.56
N LEU A 123 -3.41 -12.47 3.53
CA LEU A 123 -4.72 -11.81 3.62
C LEU A 123 -5.00 -10.97 2.39
N THR A 124 -4.03 -10.21 1.88
CA THR A 124 -4.19 -9.44 0.65
C THR A 124 -4.48 -10.35 -0.54
N LEU A 125 -3.72 -11.42 -0.74
CA LEU A 125 -3.92 -12.35 -1.87
C LEU A 125 -5.27 -13.07 -1.80
N LEU A 126 -5.68 -13.53 -0.61
CA LEU A 126 -6.98 -14.17 -0.40
C LEU A 126 -8.12 -13.21 -0.65
N ALA A 127 -8.05 -11.99 -0.12
CA ALA A 127 -9.10 -11.01 -0.30
C ALA A 127 -9.17 -10.56 -1.76
N GLU A 128 -8.04 -10.38 -2.45
CA GLU A 128 -8.03 -10.09 -3.88
C GLU A 128 -8.68 -11.21 -4.70
N TYR A 129 -8.36 -12.47 -4.40
CA TYR A 129 -8.99 -13.62 -5.06
C TYR A 129 -10.51 -13.63 -4.88
N ILE A 130 -11.01 -13.35 -3.68
CA ILE A 130 -12.45 -13.30 -3.39
C ILE A 130 -13.13 -12.13 -4.14
N THR A 131 -12.47 -10.98 -4.24
CA THR A 131 -13.06 -9.80 -4.92
C THR A 131 -13.18 -9.93 -6.44
N VAL A 132 -12.64 -10.99 -7.04
CA VAL A 132 -12.86 -11.30 -8.47
C VAL A 132 -14.32 -11.66 -8.77
N ASP A 133 -15.07 -12.15 -7.78
CA ASP A 133 -16.45 -12.60 -7.93
C ASP A 133 -17.41 -11.72 -7.11
N PRO A 134 -18.05 -10.70 -7.72
CA PRO A 134 -19.00 -9.82 -7.02
C PRO A 134 -20.23 -10.56 -6.45
N GLU A 135 -20.56 -11.72 -7.01
CA GLU A 135 -21.66 -12.58 -6.56
C GLU A 135 -21.28 -13.46 -5.35
N ASP A 136 -20.02 -13.44 -4.91
CA ASP A 136 -19.60 -14.16 -3.71
C ASP A 136 -20.13 -13.47 -2.44
N THR A 137 -20.75 -14.24 -1.55
CA THR A 137 -21.17 -13.78 -0.21
C THR A 137 -20.07 -13.10 0.62
N ARG A 138 -18.80 -13.41 0.33
CA ARG A 138 -17.61 -12.87 1.02
C ARG A 138 -17.02 -11.65 0.31
N PHE A 139 -17.60 -11.20 -0.80
CA PHE A 139 -17.14 -10.02 -1.53
C PHE A 139 -17.09 -8.78 -0.62
N LEU A 140 -18.19 -8.50 0.10
CA LEU A 140 -18.30 -7.30 0.93
C LEU A 140 -17.25 -7.24 2.06
N PRO A 141 -17.06 -8.30 2.90
CA PRO A 141 -16.00 -8.28 3.89
C PRO A 141 -14.60 -8.28 3.27
N ALA A 142 -14.38 -8.91 2.11
CA ALA A 142 -13.09 -8.88 1.42
C ALA A 142 -12.75 -7.48 0.89
N ALA A 143 -13.69 -6.79 0.25
CA ALA A 143 -13.51 -5.42 -0.25
C ALA A 143 -13.27 -4.42 0.89
N ALA A 144 -14.00 -4.56 2.00
CA ALA A 144 -13.76 -3.77 3.21
C ALA A 144 -12.37 -4.07 3.81
N GLY A 145 -11.99 -5.34 3.88
CA GLY A 145 -10.68 -5.79 4.33
C GLY A 145 -9.53 -5.24 3.49
N LEU A 146 -9.64 -5.30 2.15
CA LEU A 146 -8.66 -4.71 1.23
C LEU A 146 -8.54 -3.20 1.41
N THR A 147 -9.66 -2.50 1.62
CA THR A 147 -9.65 -1.06 1.90
C THR A 147 -8.92 -0.76 3.21
N ALA A 148 -9.23 -1.48 4.29
CA ALA A 148 -8.54 -1.33 5.57
C ALA A 148 -7.04 -1.67 5.47
N LEU A 149 -6.69 -2.75 4.78
CA LEU A 149 -5.29 -3.14 4.52
C LEU A 149 -4.55 -2.07 3.73
N SER A 150 -5.19 -1.44 2.74
CA SER A 150 -4.59 -0.36 1.94
C SER A 150 -4.17 0.82 2.81
N TYR A 151 -5.07 1.27 3.71
CA TYR A 151 -4.77 2.33 4.66
C TYR A 151 -3.74 1.91 5.71
N ALA A 152 -3.80 0.67 6.19
CA ALA A 152 -2.81 0.13 7.11
C ALA A 152 -1.40 0.09 6.49
N LEU A 153 -1.28 -0.34 5.23
CA LEU A 153 -0.01 -0.35 4.50
C LEU A 153 0.52 1.07 4.28
N PHE A 154 -0.35 2.03 3.95
CA PHE A 154 0.04 3.44 3.86
C PHE A 154 0.58 3.96 5.20
N LEU A 155 -0.09 3.62 6.30
CA LEU A 155 0.33 4.01 7.65
C LEU A 155 1.67 3.38 8.02
N ILE A 156 1.85 2.08 7.78
CA ILE A 156 3.13 1.37 8.01
C ILE A 156 4.26 2.03 7.22
N LEU A 157 4.03 2.34 5.95
CA LEU A 157 5.03 2.98 5.09
C LEU A 157 5.42 4.36 5.62
N THR A 158 4.44 5.22 5.91
CA THR A 158 4.67 6.59 6.37
C THR A 158 5.35 6.63 7.74
N ILE A 159 4.95 5.77 8.68
CA ILE A 159 5.64 5.61 9.98
C ILE A 159 7.08 5.17 9.77
N THR A 160 7.32 4.18 8.91
CA THR A 160 8.67 3.66 8.65
C THR A 160 9.55 4.75 8.04
N LEU A 161 9.07 5.48 7.02
CA LEU A 161 9.80 6.59 6.42
C LEU A 161 10.06 7.73 7.42
N GLY A 162 9.10 8.02 8.31
CA GLY A 162 9.25 8.99 9.39
C GLY A 162 10.29 8.58 10.44
N SER A 163 10.51 7.28 10.64
CA SER A 163 11.52 6.75 11.58
C SER A 163 12.94 6.77 11.02
N ILE A 164 13.13 6.42 9.74
CA ILE A 164 14.45 6.36 9.11
C ILE A 164 14.92 7.71 8.55
N LYS A 165 14.01 8.68 8.39
CA LYS A 165 14.25 10.06 7.92
C LYS A 165 15.22 10.15 6.73
N PRO A 166 14.91 9.50 5.58
CA PRO A 166 15.71 9.68 4.37
C PRO A 166 15.60 11.11 3.87
N ARG A 167 16.47 11.51 2.94
CA ARG A 167 16.39 12.83 2.29
C ARG A 167 15.01 13.03 1.67
N LEU A 168 14.50 14.26 1.74
CA LEU A 168 13.16 14.62 1.29
C LEU A 168 12.82 14.09 -0.13
N TYR A 169 13.71 14.27 -1.11
CA TYR A 169 13.48 13.82 -2.48
C TYR A 169 13.39 12.29 -2.65
N ILE A 170 13.83 11.51 -1.66
CA ILE A 170 13.68 10.04 -1.60
C ILE A 170 12.35 9.67 -0.93
N VAL A 171 11.90 10.47 0.04
CA VAL A 171 10.66 10.25 0.83
C VAL A 171 9.40 10.59 0.06
N LEU A 172 9.41 11.66 -0.72
CA LEU A 172 8.20 12.15 -1.39
C LEU A 172 7.62 11.18 -2.42
N PRO A 173 8.42 10.58 -3.33
CA PRO A 173 7.87 9.65 -4.32
C PRO A 173 7.12 8.45 -3.73
N PRO A 174 7.64 7.68 -2.75
CA PRO A 174 6.91 6.55 -2.19
C PRO A 174 5.65 6.97 -1.43
N ILE A 175 5.64 8.11 -0.73
CA ILE A 175 4.43 8.61 -0.06
C ILE A 175 3.36 8.98 -1.09
N GLY A 176 3.72 9.77 -2.11
CA GLY A 176 2.78 10.20 -3.14
C GLY A 176 2.21 9.02 -3.94
N LEU A 177 3.07 8.09 -4.34
CA LEU A 177 2.65 6.87 -5.04
C LEU A 177 1.74 6.03 -4.15
N ALA A 178 2.13 5.72 -2.91
CA ALA A 178 1.33 4.90 -2.01
C ALA A 178 -0.04 5.54 -1.72
N ALA A 179 -0.09 6.84 -1.46
CA ALA A 179 -1.34 7.57 -1.26
C ALA A 179 -2.23 7.50 -2.50
N ALA A 180 -1.68 7.73 -3.70
CA ALA A 180 -2.44 7.65 -4.94
C ALA A 180 -2.98 6.23 -5.18
N LEU A 181 -2.17 5.19 -5.00
CA LEU A 181 -2.56 3.81 -5.22
C LEU A 181 -3.65 3.35 -4.24
N VAL A 182 -3.53 3.73 -2.97
CA VAL A 182 -4.52 3.42 -1.92
C VAL A 182 -5.86 4.09 -2.23
N SER A 183 -5.84 5.39 -2.55
CA SER A 183 -7.06 6.11 -2.91
C SER A 183 -7.70 5.52 -4.17
N LEU A 184 -6.89 5.24 -5.20
CA LEU A 184 -7.37 4.67 -6.46
C LEU A 184 -8.06 3.32 -6.24
N ARG A 185 -7.44 2.43 -5.45
CA ARG A 185 -8.02 1.11 -5.17
C ARG A 185 -9.28 1.21 -4.33
N ALA A 186 -9.27 2.02 -3.27
CA ALA A 186 -10.43 2.19 -2.40
C ALA A 186 -11.65 2.77 -3.15
N ILE A 187 -11.42 3.73 -4.07
CA ILE A 187 -12.47 4.26 -4.94
C ILE A 187 -12.95 3.17 -5.91
N HIS A 188 -12.03 2.46 -6.58
CA HIS A 188 -12.39 1.44 -7.56
C HIS A 188 -13.17 0.28 -6.93
N LEU A 189 -12.82 -0.16 -5.72
CA LEU A 189 -13.53 -1.22 -5.00
C LEU A 189 -14.99 -0.85 -4.67
N ARG A 190 -15.31 0.43 -4.49
CA ARG A 190 -16.64 0.90 -4.09
C ARG A 190 -17.50 1.43 -5.23
N LEU A 191 -16.87 2.01 -6.24
CA LEU A 191 -17.57 2.62 -7.38
C LEU A 191 -17.44 1.79 -8.66
N ASN A 192 -16.56 0.77 -8.69
CA ASN A 192 -16.17 0.05 -9.90
C ASN A 192 -15.60 0.95 -11.01
N GLU A 193 -15.12 2.14 -10.65
CA GLU A 193 -14.63 3.16 -11.58
C GLU A 193 -13.21 3.61 -11.22
N TRP A 194 -12.42 3.95 -12.24
CA TRP A 194 -11.06 4.46 -12.06
C TRP A 194 -11.04 5.98 -12.03
N GLN A 195 -10.93 6.55 -10.84
CA GLN A 195 -10.87 8.00 -10.64
C GLN A 195 -9.42 8.48 -10.44
N TRP A 196 -8.65 8.44 -11.53
CA TRP A 196 -7.24 8.84 -11.56
C TRP A 196 -6.98 10.26 -11.05
N PRO A 197 -7.76 11.30 -11.44
CA PRO A 197 -7.49 12.66 -10.98
C PRO A 197 -7.56 12.80 -9.46
N GLN A 198 -8.56 12.20 -8.83
CA GLN A 198 -8.81 12.24 -7.39
C GLN A 198 -7.73 11.47 -6.62
N ALA A 199 -7.34 10.31 -7.14
CA ALA A 199 -6.23 9.52 -6.59
C ALA A 199 -4.90 10.27 -6.67
N LEU A 200 -4.59 10.88 -7.82
CA LEU A 200 -3.39 11.70 -8.00
C LEU A 200 -3.42 12.94 -7.11
N ALA A 201 -4.57 13.59 -6.94
CA ALA A 201 -4.74 14.70 -6.01
C ALA A 201 -4.43 14.28 -4.57
N ALA A 202 -4.91 13.11 -4.13
CA ALA A 202 -4.58 12.56 -2.81
C ALA A 202 -3.07 12.33 -2.66
N GLY A 203 -2.42 11.76 -3.68
CA GLY A 203 -0.97 11.55 -3.71
C GLY A 203 -0.15 12.85 -3.65
N LEU A 204 -0.55 13.85 -4.42
CA LEU A 204 0.09 15.17 -4.43
C LEU A 204 -0.07 15.86 -3.06
N ILE A 205 -1.29 15.90 -2.52
CA ILE A 205 -1.56 16.52 -1.20
C ILE A 205 -0.77 15.81 -0.10
N ALA A 206 -0.76 14.46 -0.09
CA ALA A 206 0.03 13.70 0.86
C ALA A 206 1.53 14.01 0.75
N SER A 207 2.06 14.17 -0.47
CA SER A 207 3.46 14.53 -0.69
C SER A 207 3.80 15.94 -0.20
N GLN A 208 2.93 16.93 -0.47
CA GLN A 208 3.13 18.30 -0.01
C GLN A 208 3.08 18.39 1.52
N LEU A 209 2.12 17.70 2.15
CA LEU A 209 2.06 17.61 3.61
C LEU A 209 3.27 16.88 4.18
N ALA A 210 3.71 15.79 3.55
CA ALA A 210 4.91 15.08 3.95
C ALA A 210 6.16 15.97 3.89
N ALA A 211 6.25 16.85 2.89
CA ALA A 211 7.33 17.83 2.79
C ALA A 211 7.31 18.86 3.92
N ALA A 212 6.12 19.37 4.27
CA ALA A 212 5.96 20.30 5.38
C ALA A 212 6.34 19.65 6.72
N LEU A 213 5.86 18.42 6.96
CA LEU A 213 6.12 17.67 8.18
C LEU A 213 7.58 17.19 8.31
N HIS A 214 8.30 17.02 7.19
CA HIS A 214 9.65 16.48 7.18
C HIS A 214 10.65 17.31 8.00
N TYR A 215 10.43 18.63 8.07
CA TYR A 215 11.29 19.56 8.82
C TYR A 215 10.84 19.79 10.26
N LEU A 216 9.64 19.31 10.62
CA LEU A 216 9.11 19.44 11.96
C LEU A 216 9.55 18.24 12.83
N PRO A 217 9.81 18.43 14.13
CA PRO A 217 10.22 17.36 15.03
C PRO A 217 9.04 16.47 15.45
N VAL A 218 8.34 15.88 14.47
CA VAL A 218 7.15 15.05 14.69
C VAL A 218 7.57 13.61 14.91
N ALA A 219 6.99 12.93 15.91
CA ALA A 219 7.20 11.51 16.12
C ALA A 219 6.74 10.67 14.90
N PRO A 220 7.37 9.51 14.61
CA PRO A 220 7.01 8.72 13.43
C PRO A 220 5.54 8.27 13.38
N ILE A 221 4.95 7.94 14.54
CA ILE A 221 3.53 7.55 14.64
C ILE A 221 2.64 8.75 14.29
N ALA A 222 2.89 9.91 14.88
CA ALA A 222 2.17 11.15 14.58
C ALA A 222 2.32 11.55 13.11
N TYR A 223 3.52 11.41 12.53
CA TYR A 223 3.78 11.65 11.12
C TYR A 223 2.88 10.80 10.21
N GLY A 224 2.77 9.50 10.49
CA GLY A 224 1.90 8.61 9.72
C GLY A 224 0.41 8.93 9.88
N LEU A 225 -0.05 9.21 11.10
CA LEU A 225 -1.45 9.56 11.37
C LEU A 225 -1.87 10.88 10.71
N ILE A 226 -1.01 11.90 10.74
CA ILE A 226 -1.28 13.20 10.11
C ILE A 226 -1.44 13.02 8.60
N LEU A 227 -0.59 12.19 7.96
CA LEU A 227 -0.67 11.93 6.53
C LEU A 227 -1.86 11.02 6.14
N LEU A 228 -2.21 10.05 6.96
CA LEU A 228 -3.32 9.14 6.70
C LEU A 228 -4.66 9.87 6.64
N GLY A 229 -4.89 10.84 7.52
CA GLY A 229 -6.15 11.58 7.60
C GLY A 229 -6.59 12.18 6.26
N PRO A 230 -5.80 13.08 5.63
CA PRO A 230 -6.14 13.67 4.34
C PRO A 230 -6.35 12.65 3.22
N VAL A 231 -5.54 11.58 3.18
CA VAL A 231 -5.70 10.51 2.17
C VAL A 231 -7.04 9.80 2.34
N TYR A 232 -7.39 9.42 3.58
CA TYR A 232 -8.70 8.86 3.89
C TYR A 232 -9.81 9.83 3.50
N ALA A 233 -9.70 11.10 3.90
CA ALA A 233 -10.75 12.08 3.71
C ALA A 233 -11.03 12.37 2.24
N ILE A 234 -9.99 12.54 1.41
CA ILE A 234 -10.16 12.76 -0.03
C ILE A 234 -10.85 11.54 -0.65
N THR A 235 -10.39 10.34 -0.31
CA THR A 235 -10.96 9.09 -0.86
C THR A 235 -12.44 8.96 -0.48
N SER A 236 -12.75 9.06 0.82
CA SER A 236 -14.12 8.90 1.33
C SER A 236 -15.04 10.01 0.84
N PHE A 237 -14.56 11.26 0.75
CA PHE A 237 -15.31 12.37 0.15
C PHE A 237 -15.66 12.08 -1.31
N THR A 238 -14.70 11.59 -2.09
CA THR A 238 -14.92 11.22 -3.50
C THR A 238 -15.98 10.12 -3.64
N ILE A 239 -15.87 9.06 -2.84
CA ILE A 239 -16.85 7.96 -2.83
C ILE A 239 -18.25 8.49 -2.49
N ASN A 240 -18.38 9.24 -1.39
CA ASN A 240 -19.65 9.75 -0.90
C ASN A 240 -20.30 10.72 -1.90
N HIS A 241 -19.49 11.59 -2.53
CA HIS A 241 -19.97 12.52 -3.54
C HIS A 241 -20.44 11.80 -4.81
N SER A 242 -19.69 10.81 -5.30
CA SER A 242 -20.10 10.00 -6.46
C SER A 242 -21.34 9.15 -6.20
N GLN A 243 -21.63 8.81 -4.94
CA GLN A 243 -22.86 8.13 -4.53
C GLN A 243 -24.08 9.07 -4.37
N GLY A 244 -23.96 10.34 -4.77
CA GLY A 244 -25.08 11.29 -4.81
C GLY A 244 -25.33 12.06 -3.52
N GLN A 245 -24.44 11.96 -2.52
CA GLN A 245 -24.54 12.77 -1.32
C GLN A 245 -24.23 14.25 -1.63
N SER A 246 -24.91 15.16 -0.92
CA SER A 246 -24.58 16.59 -0.99
C SER A 246 -23.15 16.84 -0.48
N ILE A 247 -22.48 17.87 -1.00
CA ILE A 247 -21.08 18.21 -0.63
C ILE A 247 -20.90 18.31 0.89
N ARG A 248 -21.89 18.87 1.60
CA ARG A 248 -21.85 19.00 3.06
C ARG A 248 -21.91 17.64 3.75
N GLN A 249 -22.83 16.78 3.34
CA GLN A 249 -22.96 15.44 3.93
C GLN A 249 -21.75 14.56 3.63
N ALA A 250 -21.26 14.62 2.39
CA ALA A 250 -20.08 13.87 1.96
C ALA A 250 -18.81 14.24 2.74
N ALA A 251 -18.73 15.46 3.30
CA ALA A 251 -17.56 15.94 4.04
C ALA A 251 -17.60 15.66 5.55
N ILE A 252 -18.76 15.34 6.14
CA ILE A 252 -18.90 15.18 7.61
C ILE A 252 -18.09 13.98 8.11
N GLU A 253 -18.31 12.79 7.56
CA GLU A 253 -17.59 11.58 7.96
C GLU A 253 -16.07 11.71 7.73
N PRO A 254 -15.58 12.09 6.53
CA PRO A 254 -14.17 12.40 6.30
C PRO A 254 -13.57 13.38 7.31
N GLY A 255 -14.29 14.47 7.60
CA GLY A 255 -13.83 15.53 8.50
C GLY A 255 -13.66 15.03 9.92
N ILE A 256 -14.61 14.25 10.43
CA ILE A 256 -14.53 13.66 11.77
C ILE A 256 -13.32 12.73 11.88
N VAL A 257 -13.08 11.88 10.87
CA VAL A 257 -11.94 10.95 10.88
C VAL A 257 -10.60 11.69 10.85
N VAL A 258 -10.46 12.75 10.05
CA VAL A 258 -9.25 13.59 10.03
C VAL A 258 -9.00 14.20 11.40
N ILE A 259 -10.02 14.83 11.99
CA ILE A 259 -9.90 15.44 13.31
C ILE A 259 -9.49 14.39 14.35
N LEU A 260 -10.13 13.23 14.34
CA LEU A 260 -9.80 12.15 15.25
C LEU A 260 -8.34 11.69 15.09
N LEU A 261 -7.90 11.43 13.86
CA LEU A 261 -6.53 10.99 13.58
C LEU A 261 -5.49 12.04 13.99
N TRP A 262 -5.79 13.32 13.77
CA TRP A 262 -4.89 14.41 14.16
C TRP A 262 -4.87 14.64 15.67
N VAL A 263 -6.01 14.49 16.36
CA VAL A 263 -6.06 14.53 17.82
C VAL A 263 -5.23 13.38 18.41
N ILE A 264 -5.37 12.16 17.86
CA ILE A 264 -4.53 11.02 18.27
C ILE A 264 -3.06 11.32 17.97
N ALA A 265 -2.74 11.89 16.80
CA ALA A 265 -1.38 12.27 16.44
C ALA A 265 -0.76 13.24 17.45
N LEU A 266 -1.52 14.22 17.96
CA LEU A 266 -1.06 15.16 18.98
C LEU A 266 -0.70 14.49 20.30
N VAL A 267 -1.33 13.36 20.66
CA VAL A 267 -0.97 12.59 21.86
C VAL A 267 0.41 11.93 21.71
N PHE A 268 0.81 11.61 20.48
CA PHE A 268 2.10 11.03 20.16
C PHE A 268 3.15 12.06 19.70
N ALA A 269 2.77 13.34 19.58
CA ALA A 269 3.60 14.41 19.02
C ALA A 269 4.72 14.86 19.94
#